data_AF-A0A2N2L8J7-F1
#
_entry.id   AF-A0A2N2L8J7-F1
#
_cell.length_a   1.000
_cell.length_b   1.000
_cell.length_c   1.000
_cell.angle_alpha   90.00
_cell.angle_beta   90.00
_cell.angle_gamma   90.00
#
_symmetry.space_group_name_H-M   'P 1'
#
loop_
_entity.id
_entity.type
_entity.pdbx_description
1 polymer ?
#
loop_
_entity_poly.entity_id
_entity_poly.type
_entity_poly.pdbx_seq_one_letter_code
_entity_poly.pdbx_strand_id
1 'polypeptide(L)'
;MKHSLTIVILVILLAFTVNAYSITASFTPQSVQVNVLNTVSFDPYSPEAQPILTYLQVRNDDAVAHMFDMEVKLHWNSLELSTVSFRSVEAVPANSPFMMLSNRDLITNSTSANFTHVSGDFDFDTIFDRNKVLKEALLSGYFPDGNLILSVKVKAVGS
;
A
#
# COMPACT_ATOMS: atom_id res chain seq x y z
N MET A 1 -10.72 -30.70 -40.38
CA MET A 1 -11.78 -30.49 -39.36
C MET A 1 -11.25 -30.49 -37.93
N LYS A 2 -10.32 -31.37 -37.52
CA LYS A 2 -9.74 -31.33 -36.15
C LYS A 2 -8.87 -30.09 -35.90
N HIS A 3 -7.98 -29.73 -36.84
CA HIS A 3 -7.10 -28.56 -36.71
C HIS A 3 -7.82 -27.21 -36.69
N SER A 4 -8.93 -27.08 -37.44
CA SER A 4 -9.74 -25.85 -37.46
C SER A 4 -10.47 -25.62 -36.13
N LEU A 5 -10.90 -26.69 -35.45
CA LEU A 5 -11.51 -26.59 -34.13
C LEU A 5 -10.47 -26.18 -33.06
N THR A 6 -9.24 -26.72 -33.15
CA THR A 6 -8.15 -26.39 -32.23
C THR A 6 -7.75 -24.92 -32.33
N ILE A 7 -7.71 -24.34 -33.54
CA ILE A 7 -7.37 -22.93 -33.75
C ILE A 7 -8.44 -22.01 -33.16
N VAL A 8 -9.73 -22.33 -33.33
CA VAL A 8 -10.83 -21.55 -32.76
C VAL A 8 -10.80 -21.58 -31.23
N ILE A 9 -10.56 -22.75 -30.63
CA ILE A 9 -10.43 -22.89 -29.16
C ILE A 9 -9.22 -22.10 -28.64
N LEU A 10 -8.10 -22.11 -29.37
CA LEU A 10 -6.89 -21.37 -28.98
C LEU A 10 -7.12 -19.84 -29.03
N VAL A 11 -7.80 -19.33 -30.07
CA VAL A 11 -8.15 -17.90 -30.20
C VAL A 11 -9.12 -17.46 -29.09
N ILE A 12 -10.08 -18.32 -28.72
CA ILE A 12 -10.99 -18.04 -27.59
C ILE A 12 -10.21 -18.03 -26.26
N LEU A 13 -9.32 -19.01 -26.02
CA LEU A 13 -8.51 -19.02 -24.80
C LEU A 13 -7.58 -17.80 -24.68
N LEU A 14 -6.98 -17.35 -25.80
CA LEU A 14 -6.17 -16.13 -25.83
C LEU A 14 -6.97 -14.85 -25.62
N ALA A 15 -8.26 -14.83 -25.99
CA ALA A 15 -9.15 -13.69 -25.73
C ALA A 15 -9.54 -13.56 -24.25
N PHE A 16 -9.48 -14.64 -23.47
CA PHE A 16 -9.83 -14.65 -22.04
C PHE A 16 -8.65 -14.30 -21.10
N THR A 17 -7.41 -14.16 -21.59
CA THR A 17 -6.24 -13.95 -20.73
C THR A 17 -5.85 -12.49 -20.51
N VAL A 18 -6.65 -11.51 -20.95
CA VAL A 18 -6.39 -10.09 -20.69
C VAL A 18 -7.29 -9.58 -19.55
N ASN A 19 -7.23 -10.24 -18.39
CA ASN A 19 -7.68 -9.59 -17.16
C ASN A 19 -6.54 -8.67 -16.71
N ALA A 20 -6.48 -7.49 -17.32
CA ALA A 20 -5.65 -6.39 -16.83
C ALA A 20 -6.07 -6.08 -15.39
N TYR A 21 -5.10 -5.76 -14.52
CA TYR A 21 -5.41 -5.22 -13.20
C TYR A 21 -6.20 -3.92 -13.41
N SER A 22 -7.48 -3.91 -13.05
CA SER A 22 -8.36 -2.75 -13.20
C SER A 22 -7.95 -1.57 -12.32
N ILE A 23 -7.20 -1.84 -11.25
CA ILE A 23 -6.67 -0.82 -10.35
C ILE A 23 -5.18 -1.00 -10.18
N THR A 24 -4.45 0.09 -10.36
CA THR A 24 -3.00 0.15 -10.23
C THR A 24 -2.60 1.14 -9.13
N ALA A 25 -1.40 0.97 -8.58
CA ALA A 25 -0.86 1.85 -7.56
C ALA A 25 0.63 2.09 -7.81
N SER A 26 1.07 3.35 -7.65
CA SER A 26 2.45 3.74 -7.90
C SER A 26 2.93 4.80 -6.93
N PHE A 27 4.15 4.63 -6.42
CA PHE A 27 4.79 5.61 -5.53
C PHE A 27 5.59 6.64 -6.30
N THR A 28 5.57 7.89 -5.82
CA THR A 28 6.43 8.99 -6.29
C THR A 28 6.88 9.84 -5.09
N PRO A 29 8.20 9.91 -4.80
CA PRO A 29 9.26 9.03 -5.31
C PRO A 29 9.12 7.57 -4.81
N GLN A 30 9.68 6.62 -5.55
CA GLN A 30 9.70 5.19 -5.15
C GLN A 30 10.75 4.85 -4.09
N SER A 31 11.74 5.72 -3.90
CA SER A 31 12.81 5.57 -2.91
C SER A 31 13.28 6.95 -2.46
N VAL A 32 13.61 7.06 -1.17
CA VAL A 32 14.17 8.27 -0.57
C VAL A 32 15.38 7.85 0.26
N GLN A 33 16.49 8.54 0.06
CA GLN A 33 17.65 8.42 0.95
C GLN A 33 17.59 9.57 1.96
N VAL A 34 17.76 9.22 3.23
CA VAL A 34 17.67 10.14 4.36
C VAL A 34 18.91 9.95 5.21
N ASN A 35 19.52 11.04 5.65
CA ASN A 35 20.72 10.99 6.48
C ASN A 35 20.41 10.52 7.90
N VAL A 36 19.23 10.91 8.42
CA VAL A 36 18.74 10.54 9.75
C VAL A 36 17.23 10.39 9.66
N LEU A 37 16.70 9.32 10.25
CA LEU A 37 15.29 9.15 10.56
C LEU A 37 15.11 9.12 12.07
N ASN A 38 14.10 9.83 12.57
CA ASN A 38 13.70 9.78 13.96
C ASN A 38 12.39 8.99 14.10
N THR A 39 12.02 8.66 15.33
CA THR A 39 10.83 7.87 15.63
C THR A 39 9.53 8.56 15.21
N VAL A 40 9.47 9.89 15.29
CA VAL A 40 8.30 10.67 14.85
C VAL A 40 8.09 10.66 13.33
N SER A 41 9.09 10.20 12.56
CA SER A 41 8.97 10.13 11.10
C SER A 41 7.95 9.11 10.62
N PHE A 42 7.56 8.15 11.48
CA PHE A 42 6.62 7.08 11.17
C PHE A 42 5.63 6.84 12.33
N ASP A 43 5.23 7.89 13.06
CA ASP A 43 4.28 7.78 14.17
C ASP A 43 2.82 7.67 13.64
N PRO A 44 2.18 6.49 13.77
CA PRO A 44 0.84 6.25 13.25
C PRO A 44 -0.27 6.87 14.13
N TYR A 45 0.07 7.28 15.36
CA TYR A 45 -0.83 7.97 16.27
C TYR A 45 -0.79 9.50 16.08
N SER A 46 0.30 10.02 15.51
CA SER A 46 0.44 11.44 15.13
C SER A 46 0.86 11.60 13.65
N PRO A 47 0.03 11.20 12.66
CA PRO A 47 0.43 11.22 11.26
C PRO A 47 0.87 12.60 10.74
N GLU A 48 0.28 13.66 11.29
CA GLU A 48 0.61 15.05 10.90
C GLU A 48 2.04 15.48 11.26
N ALA A 49 2.65 14.83 12.25
CA ALA A 49 4.04 15.07 12.65
C ALA A 49 5.06 14.38 11.73
N GLN A 50 4.63 13.37 10.96
CA GLN A 50 5.52 12.66 10.04
C GLN A 50 5.94 13.58 8.88
N PRO A 51 7.20 13.60 8.43
CA PRO A 51 7.57 14.27 7.19
C PRO A 51 6.89 13.57 6.01
N ILE A 52 6.57 14.33 4.96
CA ILE A 52 6.09 13.73 3.72
C ILE A 52 7.29 13.25 2.91
N LEU A 53 7.40 11.94 2.73
CA LEU A 53 8.52 11.28 2.04
C LEU A 53 8.12 10.75 0.67
N THR A 54 6.88 10.29 0.52
CA THR A 54 6.37 9.74 -0.73
C THR A 54 4.87 9.93 -0.85
N TYR A 55 4.39 9.86 -2.08
CA TYR A 55 2.99 9.81 -2.41
C TYR A 55 2.66 8.55 -3.20
N LEU A 56 1.56 7.90 -2.85
CA LEU A 56 0.93 6.84 -3.60
C LEU A 56 -0.18 7.42 -4.47
N GLN A 57 -0.09 7.15 -5.77
CA GLN A 57 -1.18 7.37 -6.71
C GLN A 57 -1.85 6.03 -7.00
N VAL A 58 -3.09 5.87 -6.56
CA VAL A 58 -3.97 4.77 -6.99
C VAL A 58 -4.76 5.23 -8.20
N ARG A 59 -4.94 4.37 -9.19
CA ARG A 59 -5.66 4.69 -10.42
C ARG A 59 -6.56 3.53 -10.83
N ASN A 60 -7.78 3.87 -11.24
CA ASN A 60 -8.68 2.94 -11.88
C ASN A 60 -8.50 3.06 -13.40
N ASP A 61 -7.99 1.99 -13.99
CA ASP A 61 -7.73 1.86 -15.43
C ASP A 61 -8.87 1.12 -16.15
N ASP A 62 -9.95 0.80 -15.44
CA ASP A 62 -11.15 0.17 -16.00
C ASP A 62 -12.15 1.20 -16.53
N ALA A 63 -13.06 0.72 -17.38
CA ALA A 63 -14.20 1.47 -17.92
C ALA A 63 -15.35 1.62 -16.92
N VAL A 64 -15.29 0.96 -15.76
CA VAL A 64 -16.30 1.00 -14.70
C VAL A 64 -15.70 1.55 -13.42
N ALA A 65 -16.49 2.29 -12.64
CA ALA A 65 -16.06 2.78 -11.33
C ALA A 65 -15.96 1.62 -10.33
N HIS A 66 -14.89 1.60 -9.53
CA HIS A 66 -14.63 0.53 -8.55
C HIS A 66 -14.19 1.11 -7.22
N MET A 67 -14.70 0.54 -6.13
CA MET A 67 -14.02 0.67 -4.84
C MET A 67 -12.76 -0.21 -4.84
N PHE A 68 -11.86 0.00 -3.88
CA PHE A 68 -10.68 -0.84 -3.76
C PHE A 68 -10.32 -1.19 -2.32
N ASP A 69 -9.80 -2.40 -2.16
CA ASP A 69 -9.06 -2.81 -0.98
C ASP A 69 -7.58 -2.45 -1.17
N MET A 70 -6.97 -1.95 -0.10
CA MET A 70 -5.57 -1.58 -0.05
C MET A 70 -4.91 -2.25 1.16
N GLU A 71 -3.92 -3.12 0.89
CA GLU A 71 -3.06 -3.70 1.91
C GLU A 71 -1.74 -2.92 1.94
N VAL A 72 -1.45 -2.31 3.09
CA VAL A 72 -0.23 -1.55 3.37
C VAL A 72 0.66 -2.39 4.29
N LYS A 73 1.87 -2.67 3.84
CA LYS A 73 2.87 -3.44 4.58
C LYS A 73 4.10 -2.60 4.83
N LEU A 74 4.58 -2.62 6.07
CA LEU A 74 5.80 -1.95 6.45
C LEU A 74 6.84 -3.00 6.86
N HIS A 75 8.00 -2.94 6.22
CA HIS A 75 9.14 -3.79 6.54
C HIS A 75 10.35 -2.94 6.92
N TRP A 76 11.14 -3.42 7.88
CA TRP A 76 12.50 -2.93 8.09
C TRP A 76 13.46 -4.09 7.81
N ASN A 77 14.33 -3.90 6.82
CA ASN A 77 15.15 -4.96 6.24
C ASN A 77 14.26 -6.16 5.83
N SER A 78 14.48 -7.35 6.40
CA SER A 78 13.66 -8.54 6.16
C SER A 78 12.53 -8.75 7.18
N LEU A 79 12.41 -7.86 8.18
CA LEU A 79 11.41 -7.97 9.22
C LEU A 79 10.13 -7.26 8.78
N GLU A 80 9.02 -8.00 8.70
CA GLU A 80 7.70 -7.37 8.64
C GLU A 80 7.40 -6.71 9.98
N LEU A 81 7.20 -5.40 9.95
CA LEU A 81 6.79 -4.64 11.10
C LEU A 81 5.27 -4.75 11.24
N SER A 82 4.52 -4.28 10.24
CA SER A 82 3.06 -4.27 10.31
C SER A 82 2.43 -4.52 8.94
N THR A 83 1.21 -5.05 8.98
CA THR A 83 0.30 -5.15 7.84
C THR A 83 -1.05 -4.55 8.24
N VAL A 84 -1.51 -3.55 7.50
CA VAL A 84 -2.79 -2.87 7.71
C VAL A 84 -3.59 -2.87 6.42
N SER A 85 -4.89 -3.12 6.52
CA SER A 85 -5.79 -3.16 5.37
C SER A 85 -6.88 -2.11 5.47
N PHE A 86 -7.09 -1.41 4.37
CA PHE A 86 -8.07 -0.35 4.19
C PHE A 86 -8.99 -0.66 3.01
N ARG A 87 -10.19 -0.07 3.02
CA ARG A 87 -11.11 -0.07 1.88
C ARG A 87 -11.49 1.37 1.55
N SER A 88 -11.46 1.75 0.27
CA SER A 88 -11.94 3.06 -0.14
C SER A 88 -13.43 3.22 0.19
N VAL A 89 -13.81 4.38 0.73
CA VAL A 89 -15.22 4.68 1.03
C VAL A 89 -16.01 4.93 -0.25
N GLU A 90 -15.37 5.62 -1.21
CA GLU A 90 -15.96 5.92 -2.50
C GLU A 90 -15.32 5.10 -3.62
N ALA A 91 -16.07 4.90 -4.69
CA ALA A 91 -15.57 4.28 -5.91
C ALA A 91 -14.69 5.29 -6.67
N VAL A 92 -13.55 4.82 -7.17
CA VAL A 92 -12.71 5.59 -8.09
C VAL A 92 -13.40 5.59 -9.46
N PRO A 93 -13.68 6.76 -10.06
CA PRO A 93 -14.32 6.81 -11.37
C PRO A 93 -13.51 6.07 -12.44
N ALA A 94 -14.21 5.63 -13.49
CA ALA A 94 -13.59 4.96 -14.63
C ALA A 94 -12.43 5.79 -15.22
N ASN A 95 -11.35 5.12 -15.61
CA ASN A 95 -10.16 5.72 -16.22
C ASN A 95 -9.54 6.90 -15.45
N SER A 96 -9.78 6.99 -14.14
CA SER A 96 -9.44 8.18 -13.33
C SER A 96 -8.50 7.84 -12.17
N PRO A 97 -7.63 8.78 -11.78
CA PRO A 97 -6.86 8.64 -10.55
C PRO A 97 -7.78 8.80 -9.34
N PHE A 98 -7.45 8.10 -8.25
CA PHE A 98 -7.90 8.46 -6.92
C PHE A 98 -7.11 9.69 -6.42
N MET A 99 -7.49 10.26 -5.28
CA MET A 99 -6.67 11.31 -4.66
C MET A 99 -5.26 10.78 -4.29
N MET A 100 -4.27 11.67 -4.31
CA MET A 100 -2.91 11.32 -3.89
C MET A 100 -2.88 11.07 -2.38
N LEU A 101 -2.22 9.98 -1.99
CA LEU A 101 -2.07 9.59 -0.58
C LEU A 101 -0.61 9.74 -0.19
N SER A 102 -0.31 10.51 0.84
CA SER A 102 1.04 10.59 1.39
C SER A 102 1.33 9.40 2.31
N ASN A 103 2.59 9.22 2.72
CA ASN A 103 2.90 8.26 3.79
C ASN A 103 2.12 8.50 5.08
N ARG A 104 1.65 9.74 5.35
CA ARG A 104 0.81 10.06 6.52
C ARG A 104 -0.57 9.40 6.41
N ASP A 105 -1.11 9.33 5.20
CA ASP A 105 -2.40 8.69 4.93
C ASP A 105 -2.30 7.17 4.95
N LEU A 106 -1.10 6.63 4.74
CA LEU A 106 -0.82 5.19 4.65
C LEU A 106 -0.35 4.59 5.98
N ILE A 107 0.40 5.34 6.78
CA ILE A 107 0.97 4.94 8.06
C ILE A 107 0.23 5.68 9.16
N THR A 108 -1.00 5.25 9.43
CA THR A 108 -1.90 5.87 10.39
C THR A 108 -2.83 4.84 11.01
N ASN A 109 -3.11 5.01 12.31
CA ASN A 109 -4.19 4.33 13.01
C ASN A 109 -5.42 5.24 13.19
N SER A 110 -5.35 6.47 12.69
CA SER A 110 -6.45 7.44 12.75
C SER A 110 -7.54 7.12 11.72
N THR A 111 -8.76 7.53 12.01
CA THR A 111 -9.87 7.42 11.06
C THR A 111 -9.67 8.37 9.88
N SER A 112 -10.15 7.99 8.70
CA SER A 112 -10.10 8.79 7.47
C SER A 112 -11.50 8.92 6.86
N ALA A 113 -11.77 10.05 6.20
CA ALA A 113 -12.99 10.22 5.42
C ALA A 113 -12.96 9.39 4.12
N ASN A 114 -11.77 9.05 3.64
CA ASN A 114 -11.56 8.42 2.34
C ASN A 114 -11.45 6.89 2.44
N PHE A 115 -11.17 6.37 3.64
CA PHE A 115 -10.92 4.95 3.87
C PHE A 115 -11.64 4.43 5.11
N THR A 116 -12.22 3.26 4.97
CA THR A 116 -12.63 2.43 6.10
C THR A 116 -11.49 1.50 6.48
N HIS A 117 -11.14 1.48 7.76
CA HIS A 117 -10.17 0.55 8.29
C HIS A 117 -10.77 -0.87 8.34
N VAL A 118 -10.12 -1.85 7.71
CA VAL A 118 -10.64 -3.22 7.58
C VAL A 118 -10.00 -4.15 8.61
N SER A 119 -8.67 -4.13 8.75
CA SER A 119 -7.94 -5.00 9.69
C SER A 119 -6.50 -4.57 9.91
N GLY A 120 -5.92 -4.99 11.03
CA GLY A 120 -4.53 -4.70 11.41
C GLY A 120 -4.41 -3.39 12.19
N ASP A 121 -3.20 -3.03 12.55
CA ASP A 121 -2.83 -1.73 13.09
C ASP A 121 -1.32 -1.54 12.98
N PHE A 122 -0.87 -0.30 12.96
CA PHE A 122 0.53 0.02 13.18
C PHE A 122 0.80 0.05 14.68
N ASP A 123 0.76 -1.11 15.34
CA ASP A 123 1.17 -1.23 16.75
C ASP A 123 2.68 -1.46 16.85
N PHE A 124 3.39 -0.35 16.72
CA PHE A 124 4.83 -0.32 16.81
C PHE A 124 5.37 -0.77 18.17
N ASP A 125 4.65 -0.54 19.28
CA ASP A 125 5.10 -0.97 20.61
C ASP A 125 5.21 -2.49 20.69
N THR A 126 4.20 -3.21 20.22
CA THR A 126 4.22 -4.68 20.15
C THR A 126 5.31 -5.21 19.21
N ILE A 127 5.59 -4.51 18.11
CA ILE A 127 6.63 -4.88 17.14
C ILE A 127 8.02 -4.70 17.75
N PHE A 128 8.23 -3.60 18.48
CA PHE A 128 9.51 -3.26 19.09
C PHE A 128 9.83 -4.19 20.25
N ASP A 129 8.84 -4.60 21.04
CA ASP A 129 9.04 -5.58 22.11
C ASP A 129 9.53 -6.94 21.59
N ARG A 130 9.27 -7.26 20.31
CA ARG A 130 9.73 -8.49 19.65
C ARG A 130 11.13 -8.37 19.03
N ASN A 131 11.65 -7.16 18.84
CA ASN A 131 12.98 -6.93 18.28
C ASN A 131 13.81 -5.98 19.16
N LYS A 132 14.69 -6.58 19.96
CA LYS A 132 15.56 -5.85 20.90
C LYS A 132 16.44 -4.79 20.24
N VAL A 133 16.97 -5.06 19.04
CA VAL A 133 17.84 -4.11 18.32
C VAL A 133 17.05 -2.88 17.88
N LEU A 134 15.88 -3.10 17.30
CA LEU A 134 14.98 -2.02 16.88
C LEU A 134 14.52 -1.20 18.09
N LYS A 135 14.14 -1.86 19.19
CA LYS A 135 13.74 -1.20 20.44
C LYS A 135 14.85 -0.34 21.02
N GLU A 136 16.07 -0.86 21.15
CA GLU A 136 17.20 -0.12 21.72
C GLU A 136 17.59 1.09 20.86
N ALA A 137 17.58 0.96 19.54
CA ALA A 137 17.85 2.07 18.62
C ALA A 137 16.80 3.18 18.78
N LEU A 138 15.51 2.84 18.80
CA LEU A 138 14.44 3.82 18.92
C LEU A 138 14.42 4.52 20.29
N LEU A 139 14.70 3.79 21.37
CA LEU A 139 14.87 4.37 22.71
C LEU A 139 16.04 5.36 22.78
N SER A 140 17.05 5.20 21.93
CA SER A 140 18.15 6.16 21.79
C SER A 140 17.79 7.39 20.93
N GLY A 141 16.57 7.44 20.38
CA GLY A 141 16.06 8.55 19.58
C GLY A 141 16.33 8.46 18.08
N TYR A 142 16.90 7.35 17.61
CA TYR A 142 17.28 7.15 16.21
C TYR A 142 16.61 5.91 15.62
N PHE A 143 16.20 5.99 14.36
CA PHE A 143 15.82 4.80 13.62
C PHE A 143 17.10 4.03 13.24
N PRO A 144 17.18 2.71 13.46
CA PRO A 144 18.38 1.95 13.15
C PRO A 144 18.65 1.91 11.64
N ASP A 145 19.93 1.79 11.28
CA ASP A 145 20.35 1.68 9.89
C ASP A 145 19.65 0.52 9.16
N GLY A 146 19.32 0.75 7.89
CA GLY A 146 18.72 -0.26 7.03
C GLY A 146 17.72 0.33 6.04
N ASN A 147 16.98 -0.56 5.40
CA ASN A 147 15.96 -0.19 4.44
C ASN A 147 14.58 -0.31 5.09
N LEU A 148 13.86 0.80 5.17
CA LEU A 148 12.43 0.78 5.46
C LEU A 148 11.67 0.69 4.14
N ILE A 149 10.85 -0.34 3.99
CA ILE A 149 10.11 -0.63 2.75
C ILE A 149 8.62 -0.54 3.05
N LEU A 150 7.95 0.43 2.44
CA LEU A 150 6.50 0.53 2.40
C LEU A 150 6.00 -0.15 1.12
N SER A 151 5.29 -1.26 1.26
CA SER A 151 4.70 -2.00 0.15
C SER A 151 3.19 -1.84 0.16
N VAL A 152 2.60 -1.54 -1.00
CA VAL A 152 1.15 -1.41 -1.14
C VAL A 152 0.64 -2.32 -2.23
N LYS A 153 -0.40 -3.09 -1.90
CA LYS A 153 -1.17 -3.89 -2.86
C LYS A 153 -2.59 -3.36 -2.91
N VAL A 154 -3.10 -3.17 -4.12
CA VAL A 154 -4.47 -2.73 -4.37
C VAL A 154 -5.24 -3.79 -5.12
N LYS A 155 -6.53 -3.89 -4.82
CA LYS A 155 -7.45 -4.81 -5.49
C LYS A 155 -8.81 -4.13 -5.66
N ALA A 156 -9.35 -4.14 -6.87
CA ALA A 156 -10.72 -3.69 -7.11
C ALA A 156 -11.74 -4.58 -6.36
N VAL A 157 -12.72 -3.92 -5.76
CA VAL A 157 -13.90 -4.53 -5.15
C VAL A 157 -15.09 -4.08 -5.99
N GLY A 158 -15.92 -5.04 -6.41
CA GLY A 158 -17.05 -4.77 -7.31
C GLY A 158 -17.93 -3.62 -6.82
N SER A 159 -18.45 -2.86 -7.80
CA SER A 159 -19.35 -1.72 -7.64
C SER A 159 -20.60 -2.02 -6.81
#